data_AF-A0A1M2VNL4-F1
#
_entry.id   AF-A0A1M2VNL4-F1
#
_cell.length_a   1.000
_cell.length_b   1.000
_cell.length_c   1.000
_cell.angle_alpha   90.00
_cell.angle_beta   90.00
_cell.angle_gamma   90.00
#
_symmetry.space_group_name_H-M   'P 1'
#
loop_
_entity.id
_entity.type
_entity.pdbx_description
1 polymer ?
#
loop_
_entity_poly.entity_id
_entity_poly.type
_entity_poly.pdbx_seq_one_letter_code
_entity_poly.pdbx_strand_id
1 'polypeptide(L)'
;MRRESVPDANRPPAGPSSGLLPWLVRDAPEYEERKKRTQFVPPTISIKDVHAAVPRHLFEKSTAKSLFYVGRHVGLSALFYVFATRIDTLACNVNTVLGWGEAARAALSWALWAMYWFWQSCGHDALSPHAWVNVVLGMGLHTFVLTPYFAWRITHRSHHKGANNLARDETYHPFTRTDLKLPDAAVATPMDYKELIEETPLFTLFKMVIRQFLGFQLYLIHNRKGNPKYPPGTSHYKPSSKLFKPQDRASIIVSDVAIACMLSILAIWSYRTGFSNVWRLYFVPWLAYPDIRQWAHNWIVMFTYLQHSDPTVPYYREVRGASSHVARLAF
;
A
#
# COMPACT_ATOMS: atom_id res chain seq x y z
N MET A 1 -17.56 -10.52 -50.65
CA MET A 1 -17.39 -9.07 -50.86
C MET A 1 -18.23 -8.32 -49.82
N ARG A 2 -17.61 -7.87 -48.73
CA ARG A 2 -18.19 -6.89 -47.80
C ARG A 2 -17.06 -5.89 -47.54
N ARG A 3 -17.20 -4.67 -48.08
CA ARG A 3 -16.22 -3.60 -47.92
C ARG A 3 -16.21 -3.19 -46.45
N GLU A 4 -15.10 -3.41 -45.77
CA GLU A 4 -14.85 -2.77 -44.48
C GLU A 4 -14.56 -1.29 -44.72
N SER A 5 -15.28 -0.44 -44.00
CA SER A 5 -15.17 1.01 -44.12
C SER A 5 -13.91 1.48 -43.41
N VAL A 6 -13.11 2.26 -44.13
CA VAL A 6 -11.96 3.00 -43.58
C VAL A 6 -12.49 3.97 -42.52
N PRO A 7 -11.92 4.01 -41.30
CA PRO A 7 -12.34 4.98 -40.29
C PRO A 7 -12.02 6.40 -40.75
N ASP A 8 -13.04 7.24 -40.74
CA ASP A 8 -12.98 8.66 -41.11
C ASP A 8 -12.06 9.43 -40.16
N ALA A 9 -10.95 9.95 -40.72
CA ALA A 9 -9.92 10.70 -40.00
C ALA A 9 -10.38 12.10 -39.53
N ASN A 10 -11.61 12.52 -39.83
CA ASN A 10 -12.15 13.84 -39.50
C ASN A 10 -13.19 13.84 -38.36
N ARG A 11 -13.33 12.77 -37.58
CA ARG A 11 -14.21 12.81 -36.40
C ARG A 11 -13.54 13.61 -35.26
N PRO A 12 -14.12 14.73 -34.80
CA PRO A 12 -13.58 15.44 -33.65
C PRO A 12 -13.61 14.52 -32.41
N PRO A 13 -12.65 14.66 -31.47
CA PRO A 13 -12.64 13.88 -30.25
C PRO A 13 -13.99 14.06 -29.54
N ALA A 14 -14.59 12.94 -29.12
CA ALA A 14 -15.84 12.97 -28.38
C ALA A 14 -15.71 13.95 -27.20
N GLY A 15 -16.53 15.01 -27.21
CA GLY A 15 -16.55 16.00 -26.14
C GLY A 15 -16.82 15.35 -24.79
N PRO A 16 -16.42 15.97 -23.68
CA PRO A 16 -16.49 15.34 -22.39
C PRO A 16 -17.94 14.97 -22.04
N SER A 17 -18.14 13.74 -21.60
CA SER A 17 -19.44 13.19 -21.24
C SER A 17 -20.23 14.15 -20.35
N SER A 18 -21.41 14.56 -20.81
CA SER A 18 -22.34 15.43 -20.10
C SER A 18 -23.12 14.70 -19.01
N GLY A 19 -22.46 13.77 -18.29
CA GLY A 19 -23.03 13.04 -17.17
C GLY A 19 -22.94 13.83 -15.86
N LEU A 20 -23.70 13.42 -14.84
CA LEU A 20 -23.51 13.93 -13.47
C LEU A 20 -22.06 13.69 -13.03
N LEU A 21 -21.40 14.74 -12.53
CA LEU A 21 -20.01 14.72 -12.03
C LEU A 21 -18.96 14.35 -13.10
N PRO A 22 -18.87 15.10 -14.22
CA PRO A 22 -17.92 14.79 -15.29
C PRO A 22 -16.45 14.93 -14.84
N TRP A 23 -16.19 15.64 -13.74
CA TRP A 23 -14.86 15.75 -13.13
C TRP A 23 -14.39 14.45 -12.47
N LEU A 24 -15.30 13.54 -12.07
CA LEU A 24 -14.99 12.30 -11.37
C LEU A 24 -14.35 11.25 -12.31
N VAL A 25 -14.56 11.40 -13.61
CA VAL A 25 -14.12 10.47 -14.66
C VAL A 25 -13.09 11.11 -15.60
N ARG A 26 -12.75 12.39 -15.37
CA ARG A 26 -11.72 13.09 -16.16
C ARG A 26 -10.35 12.86 -15.54
N ASP A 27 -9.40 12.55 -16.41
CA ASP A 27 -8.00 12.52 -16.06
C ASP A 27 -7.53 13.91 -15.59
N ALA A 28 -6.61 13.93 -14.63
CA ALA A 28 -6.02 15.16 -14.13
C ALA A 28 -5.23 15.87 -15.25
N PRO A 29 -5.24 17.22 -15.32
CA PRO A 29 -4.50 17.96 -16.34
C PRO A 29 -3.02 17.56 -16.43
N GLU A 30 -2.39 17.29 -15.28
CA GLU A 30 -0.99 16.87 -15.19
C GLU A 30 -0.76 15.48 -15.79
N TYR A 31 -1.74 14.58 -15.73
CA TYR A 31 -1.65 13.25 -16.33
C TYR A 31 -1.80 13.32 -17.85
N GLU A 32 -2.75 14.12 -18.34
CA GLU A 32 -2.92 14.39 -19.77
C GLU A 32 -1.67 15.05 -20.38
N GLU A 33 -1.06 16.00 -19.68
CA GLU A 33 0.22 16.59 -20.10
C GLU A 33 1.36 15.56 -20.13
N ARG A 34 1.38 14.58 -19.20
CA ARG A 34 2.38 13.50 -19.25
C ARG A 34 2.14 12.53 -20.42
N LYS A 35 0.88 12.22 -20.74
CA LYS A 35 0.51 11.36 -21.90
C LYS A 35 1.00 11.94 -23.22
N LYS A 36 0.91 13.26 -23.40
CA LYS A 36 1.34 13.97 -24.62
C LYS A 36 2.86 13.88 -24.87
N ARG A 37 3.67 13.69 -23.81
CA ARG A 37 5.13 13.58 -23.96
C ARG A 37 5.43 12.25 -24.65
N THR A 38 6.12 12.24 -25.78
CA THR A 38 6.50 10.99 -26.49
C THR A 38 7.78 10.37 -25.90
N GLN A 39 8.68 11.19 -25.38
CA GLN A 39 9.94 10.77 -24.77
C GLN A 39 10.09 11.39 -23.38
N PHE A 40 10.40 10.56 -22.38
CA PHE A 40 10.76 11.06 -21.05
C PHE A 40 12.23 11.46 -21.05
N VAL A 41 12.51 12.69 -20.65
CA VAL A 41 13.87 13.17 -20.41
C VAL A 41 14.05 13.30 -18.89
N PRO A 42 15.01 12.58 -18.27
CA PRO A 42 15.28 12.73 -16.85
C PRO A 42 15.65 14.18 -16.51
N PRO A 43 15.14 14.73 -15.40
CA PRO A 43 15.53 16.06 -14.98
C PRO A 43 17.03 16.10 -14.65
N THR A 44 17.70 17.18 -15.02
CA THR A 44 19.11 17.45 -14.67
C THR A 44 19.26 17.98 -13.23
N ILE A 45 18.14 18.19 -12.55
CA ILE A 45 18.06 18.69 -11.17
C ILE A 45 18.63 17.64 -10.22
N SER A 46 19.61 18.03 -9.40
CA SER A 46 20.17 17.16 -8.38
C SER A 46 19.30 17.12 -7.13
N ILE A 47 19.44 16.08 -6.31
CA ILE A 47 18.81 16.01 -4.98
C ILE A 47 19.22 17.20 -4.10
N LYS A 48 20.43 17.74 -4.29
CA LYS A 48 20.92 18.92 -3.59
C LYS A 48 20.10 20.16 -3.95
N ASP A 49 19.75 20.33 -5.22
CA ASP A 49 18.94 21.45 -5.69
C ASP A 49 17.52 21.37 -5.13
N VAL A 50 16.93 20.17 -5.11
CA VAL A 50 15.63 19.92 -4.47
C VAL A 50 15.68 20.25 -2.98
N HIS A 51 16.72 19.79 -2.27
CA HIS A 51 16.89 20.08 -0.85
C HIS A 51 17.12 21.58 -0.57
N ALA A 52 17.79 22.29 -1.48
CA ALA A 52 18.03 23.72 -1.36
C ALA A 52 16.75 24.56 -1.58
N ALA A 53 15.81 24.07 -2.38
CA ALA A 53 14.53 24.74 -2.64
C ALA A 53 13.55 24.68 -1.45
N VAL A 54 13.70 23.71 -0.55
CA VAL A 54 12.82 23.54 0.62
C VAL A 54 13.25 24.50 1.74
N PRO A 55 12.34 25.33 2.29
CA PRO A 55 12.65 26.23 3.40
C PRO A 55 13.26 25.52 4.63
N ARG A 56 14.30 26.11 5.22
CA ARG A 56 15.07 25.49 6.33
C ARG A 56 14.22 25.09 7.54
N HIS A 57 13.24 25.91 7.90
CA HIS A 57 12.34 25.64 9.04
C HIS A 57 11.47 24.38 8.84
N LEU A 58 11.28 23.90 7.60
CA LEU A 58 10.55 22.64 7.34
C LEU A 58 11.39 21.39 7.63
N PHE A 59 12.71 21.53 7.77
CA PHE A 59 13.59 20.44 8.20
C PHE A 59 13.69 20.31 9.73
N GLU A 60 13.19 21.30 10.47
CA GLU A 60 13.21 21.30 11.94
C GLU A 60 12.14 20.35 12.49
N LYS A 61 12.59 19.25 13.09
CA LYS A 61 11.72 18.26 13.70
C LYS A 61 11.42 18.66 15.14
N SER A 62 10.14 18.83 15.47
CA SER A 62 9.70 19.05 16.85
C SER A 62 9.26 17.74 17.50
N THR A 63 10.06 17.22 18.44
CA THR A 63 9.70 16.01 19.21
C THR A 63 8.39 16.19 19.95
N ALA A 64 8.17 17.35 20.57
CA ALA A 64 6.94 17.62 21.32
C ALA A 64 5.70 17.57 20.42
N LYS A 65 5.76 18.20 19.24
CA LYS A 65 4.66 18.17 18.26
C LYS A 65 4.40 16.75 17.76
N SER A 66 5.46 15.99 17.46
CA SER A 66 5.32 14.58 17.04
C SER A 66 4.74 13.70 18.14
N LEU A 67 5.21 13.84 19.38
CA LEU A 67 4.68 13.10 20.54
C LEU A 67 3.22 13.47 20.82
N PHE A 68 2.85 14.74 20.67
CA PHE A 68 1.45 15.17 20.77
C PHE A 68 0.58 14.46 19.73
N TYR A 69 1.00 14.41 18.45
CA TYR A 69 0.23 13.72 17.43
C TYR A 69 0.18 12.21 17.66
N VAL A 70 1.30 11.58 18.04
CA VAL A 70 1.33 10.14 18.40
C VAL A 70 0.38 9.88 19.57
N GLY A 71 0.47 10.67 20.65
CA GLY A 71 -0.41 10.55 21.82
C GLY A 71 -1.87 10.78 21.47
N ARG A 72 -2.18 11.75 20.60
CA ARG A 72 -3.53 11.98 20.07
C ARG A 72 -4.04 10.75 19.32
N HIS A 73 -3.23 10.17 18.43
CA HIS A 73 -3.62 8.98 17.66
C HIS A 73 -3.84 7.77 18.58
N VAL A 74 -2.92 7.51 19.52
CA VAL A 74 -3.07 6.44 20.52
C VAL A 74 -4.30 6.67 21.40
N GLY A 75 -4.54 7.90 21.86
CA GLY A 75 -5.69 8.27 22.67
C GLY A 75 -7.01 8.10 21.93
N LEU A 76 -7.08 8.50 20.66
CA LEU A 76 -8.25 8.27 19.80
C LEU A 76 -8.47 6.77 19.57
N SER A 77 -7.43 5.99 19.26
CA SER A 77 -7.54 4.53 19.12
C SER A 77 -8.02 3.85 20.40
N ALA A 78 -7.55 4.30 21.57
CA ALA A 78 -8.02 3.81 22.86
C ALA A 78 -9.49 4.18 23.12
N LEU A 79 -9.89 5.41 22.80
CA LEU A 79 -11.30 5.86 22.90
C LEU A 79 -12.21 5.02 21.99
N PHE A 80 -11.81 4.81 20.73
CA PHE A 80 -12.54 3.96 19.79
C PHE A 80 -12.60 2.50 20.26
N TYR A 81 -11.53 1.97 20.84
CA TYR A 81 -11.52 0.64 21.43
C TYR A 81 -12.52 0.54 22.60
N VAL A 82 -12.50 1.49 23.53
CA VAL A 82 -13.47 1.53 24.64
C VAL A 82 -14.89 1.61 24.10
N PHE A 83 -15.15 2.47 23.11
CA PHE A 83 -16.43 2.55 22.44
C PHE A 83 -16.85 1.20 21.83
N ALA A 84 -15.94 0.51 21.13
CA ALA A 84 -16.20 -0.79 20.50
C ALA A 84 -16.62 -1.86 21.51
N THR A 85 -16.01 -1.89 22.70
CA THR A 85 -16.39 -2.83 23.77
C THR A 85 -17.80 -2.60 24.31
N ARG A 86 -18.43 -1.46 24.00
CA ARG A 86 -19.78 -1.08 24.44
C ARG A 86 -20.82 -1.14 23.33
N ILE A 87 -20.45 -1.42 22.07
CA ILE A 87 -21.37 -1.40 20.92
C ILE A 87 -22.56 -2.34 21.14
N ASP A 88 -22.31 -3.60 21.50
CA ASP A 88 -23.37 -4.58 21.62
C ASP A 88 -24.30 -4.28 22.80
N THR A 89 -23.76 -3.77 23.91
CA THR A 89 -24.56 -3.29 25.06
C THR A 89 -25.39 -2.07 24.69
N LEU A 90 -24.82 -1.11 23.95
CA LEU A 90 -25.53 0.07 23.49
C LEU A 90 -26.68 -0.30 22.55
N ALA A 91 -26.42 -1.17 21.57
CA ALA A 91 -27.43 -1.65 20.65
C ALA A 91 -28.56 -2.39 21.39
N CYS A 92 -28.22 -3.20 22.40
CA CYS A 92 -29.20 -3.87 23.24
C CYS A 92 -30.06 -2.87 24.03
N ASN A 93 -29.45 -1.93 24.74
CA ASN A 93 -30.16 -0.94 25.56
C ASN A 93 -31.10 -0.07 24.71
N VAL A 94 -30.64 0.40 23.55
CA VAL A 94 -31.45 1.19 22.61
C VAL A 94 -32.65 0.38 22.13
N ASN A 95 -32.44 -0.88 21.77
CA ASN A 95 -33.53 -1.76 21.35
C ASN A 95 -34.53 -2.05 22.48
N THR A 96 -34.07 -2.22 23.73
CA THR A 96 -34.94 -2.42 24.89
C THR A 96 -35.83 -1.20 25.16
N VAL A 97 -35.30 0.02 24.99
CA VAL A 97 -36.06 1.26 25.22
C VAL A 97 -37.04 1.54 24.08
N LEU A 98 -36.63 1.30 22.83
CA LEU A 98 -37.38 1.73 21.65
C LEU A 98 -38.25 0.62 21.04
N GLY A 99 -38.06 -0.64 21.44
CA GLY A 99 -38.88 -1.78 21.01
C GLY A 99 -38.76 -2.12 19.52
N TRP A 100 -37.66 -1.74 18.86
CA TRP A 100 -37.50 -1.83 17.40
C TRP A 100 -37.34 -3.25 16.83
N GLY A 101 -37.23 -4.25 17.70
CA GLY A 101 -37.10 -5.64 17.31
C GLY A 101 -35.68 -6.03 16.89
N GLU A 102 -35.47 -7.34 16.76
CA GLU A 102 -34.13 -7.92 16.65
C GLU A 102 -33.38 -7.53 15.37
N ALA A 103 -34.12 -7.34 14.26
CA ALA A 103 -33.55 -6.89 13.00
C ALA A 103 -32.97 -5.47 13.09
N ALA A 104 -33.67 -4.56 13.77
CA ALA A 104 -33.20 -3.19 13.97
C ALA A 104 -32.01 -3.12 14.94
N ARG A 105 -32.01 -3.94 16.00
CA ARG A 105 -30.86 -4.13 16.91
C ARG A 105 -29.62 -4.58 16.14
N ALA A 106 -29.77 -5.59 15.28
CA ALA A 106 -28.69 -6.10 14.46
C ALA A 106 -28.18 -5.04 13.49
N ALA A 107 -29.06 -4.32 12.80
CA ALA A 107 -28.70 -3.23 11.91
C ALA A 107 -27.92 -2.12 12.63
N LEU A 108 -28.36 -1.72 13.83
CA LEU A 108 -27.67 -0.72 14.65
C LEU A 108 -26.29 -1.21 15.11
N SER A 109 -26.18 -2.45 15.60
CA SER A 109 -24.89 -3.03 15.97
C SER A 109 -23.93 -3.04 14.77
N TRP A 110 -24.37 -3.50 13.60
CA TRP A 110 -23.57 -3.49 12.37
C TRP A 110 -23.16 -2.09 11.93
N ALA A 111 -24.04 -1.09 12.04
CA ALA A 111 -23.71 0.30 11.72
C ALA A 111 -22.64 0.88 12.67
N LEU A 112 -22.76 0.61 13.97
CA LEU A 112 -21.79 1.06 14.97
C LEU A 112 -20.44 0.33 14.82
N TRP A 113 -20.45 -0.96 14.50
CA TRP A 113 -19.23 -1.73 14.18
C TRP A 113 -18.55 -1.19 12.91
N ALA A 114 -19.32 -0.91 11.86
CA ALA A 114 -18.81 -0.29 10.64
C ALA A 114 -18.18 1.09 10.93
N MET A 115 -18.81 1.91 11.78
CA MET A 115 -18.25 3.19 12.23
C MET A 115 -16.93 3.00 12.99
N TYR A 116 -16.86 2.05 13.92
CA TYR A 116 -15.61 1.74 14.64
C TYR A 116 -14.48 1.36 13.69
N TRP A 117 -14.75 0.47 12.73
CA TRP A 117 -13.75 0.04 11.75
C TRP A 117 -13.31 1.18 10.83
N PHE A 118 -14.21 2.10 10.50
CA PHE A 118 -13.90 3.23 9.62
C PHE A 118 -12.89 4.22 10.22
N TRP A 119 -12.84 4.39 11.54
CA TRP A 119 -12.08 5.49 12.18
C TRP A 119 -10.68 5.13 12.70
N GLN A 120 -10.18 3.92 12.42
CA GLN A 120 -8.84 3.51 12.83
C GLN A 120 -7.79 3.93 11.79
N SER A 121 -7.07 5.02 12.05
CA SER A 121 -5.90 5.41 11.27
C SER A 121 -4.70 5.72 12.17
N CYS A 122 -3.54 5.19 11.80
CA CYS A 122 -2.24 5.55 12.36
C CYS A 122 -1.25 5.65 11.20
N GLY A 123 -0.74 6.85 10.96
CA GLY A 123 0.30 7.12 9.98
C GLY A 123 1.69 7.16 10.64
N HIS A 124 2.73 6.94 9.84
CA HIS A 124 4.13 6.92 10.29
C HIS A 124 4.96 7.88 9.42
N ASP A 125 5.78 8.76 10.03
CA ASP A 125 7.23 8.89 9.80
C ASP A 125 7.85 10.16 10.45
N ALA A 126 9.16 10.11 10.70
CA ALA A 126 10.04 11.21 11.18
C ALA A 126 9.62 11.93 12.50
N LEU A 127 9.54 11.17 13.59
CA LEU A 127 9.01 11.66 14.88
C LEU A 127 9.97 12.59 15.63
N SER A 128 11.27 12.29 15.69
CA SER A 128 12.19 13.01 16.58
C SER A 128 13.59 13.16 15.96
N PRO A 129 14.33 14.23 16.26
CA PRO A 129 15.78 14.29 16.02
C PRO A 129 16.55 13.23 16.83
N HIS A 130 16.00 12.74 17.95
CA HIS A 130 16.65 11.71 18.77
C HIS A 130 16.37 10.31 18.21
N ALA A 131 17.45 9.61 17.82
CA ALA A 131 17.36 8.30 17.19
C ALA A 131 16.67 7.24 18.07
N TRP A 132 16.93 7.24 19.38
CA TRP A 132 16.35 6.27 20.31
C TRP A 132 14.83 6.42 20.44
N VAL A 133 14.30 7.65 20.43
CA VAL A 133 12.84 7.91 20.47
C VAL A 133 12.16 7.29 19.24
N ASN A 134 12.77 7.46 18.07
CA ASN A 134 12.26 6.87 16.83
C ASN A 134 12.28 5.34 16.86
N VAL A 135 13.29 4.73 17.51
CA VAL A 135 13.38 3.28 17.66
C VAL A 135 12.33 2.76 18.62
N VAL A 136 12.16 3.38 19.80
CA VAL A 136 11.18 2.93 20.80
C VAL A 136 9.75 3.04 20.27
N LEU A 137 9.38 4.23 19.77
CA LEU A 137 8.04 4.45 19.20
C LEU A 137 7.84 3.62 17.92
N GLY A 138 8.87 3.54 17.08
CA GLY A 138 8.85 2.76 15.86
C GLY A 138 8.62 1.28 16.12
N MET A 139 9.40 0.67 17.02
CA MET A 139 9.24 -0.71 17.46
C MET A 139 7.84 -0.93 18.03
N GLY A 140 7.42 -0.14 19.02
CA GLY A 140 6.13 -0.32 19.68
C GLY A 140 4.94 -0.25 18.71
N LEU A 141 4.88 0.80 17.89
CA LEU A 141 3.76 1.00 16.96
C LEU A 141 3.74 -0.03 15.83
N HIS A 142 4.90 -0.34 15.22
CA HIS A 142 4.95 -1.32 14.13
C HIS A 142 4.70 -2.74 14.64
N THR A 143 5.24 -3.11 15.79
CA THR A 143 4.96 -4.40 16.42
C THR A 143 3.47 -4.53 16.76
N PHE A 144 2.83 -3.47 17.25
CA PHE A 144 1.38 -3.45 17.50
C PHE A 144 0.55 -3.66 16.24
N VAL A 145 1.05 -3.32 15.05
CA VAL A 145 0.40 -3.64 13.76
C VAL A 145 1.03 -4.84 13.05
N LEU A 146 1.73 -5.72 13.78
CA LEU A 146 2.38 -6.93 13.26
C LEU A 146 3.33 -6.68 12.08
N THR A 147 4.02 -5.55 12.07
CA THR A 147 5.06 -5.21 11.09
C THR A 147 6.44 -5.28 11.74
N PRO A 148 7.40 -6.08 11.24
CA PRO A 148 8.73 -6.17 11.82
C PRO A 148 9.52 -4.88 11.58
N TYR A 149 9.66 -4.04 12.61
CA TYR A 149 10.13 -2.65 12.48
C TYR A 149 11.48 -2.52 11.77
N PHE A 150 12.54 -3.22 12.22
CA PHE A 150 13.86 -3.04 11.63
C PHE A 150 13.93 -3.62 10.21
N ALA A 151 13.32 -4.79 10.00
CA ALA A 151 13.24 -5.40 8.68
C ALA A 151 12.54 -4.47 7.68
N TRP A 152 11.35 -3.99 8.04
CA TRP A 152 10.59 -3.05 7.22
C TRP A 152 11.32 -1.73 7.01
N ARG A 153 11.88 -1.13 8.07
CA ARG A 153 12.64 0.13 7.97
C ARG A 153 13.80 0.04 6.99
N ILE A 154 14.53 -1.08 6.98
CA ILE A 154 15.67 -1.29 6.08
C ILE A 154 15.20 -1.45 4.64
N THR A 155 14.25 -2.36 4.37
CA THR A 155 13.79 -2.64 3.00
C THR A 155 12.98 -1.47 2.44
N HIS A 156 12.14 -0.82 3.24
CA HIS A 156 11.43 0.40 2.87
C HIS A 156 12.41 1.55 2.53
N ARG A 157 13.48 1.73 3.30
CA ARG A 157 14.53 2.72 2.95
C ARG A 157 15.21 2.38 1.62
N SER A 158 15.50 1.10 1.38
CA SER A 158 16.08 0.66 0.10
C SER A 158 15.12 0.90 -1.07
N HIS A 159 13.83 0.61 -0.89
CA HIS A 159 12.76 0.93 -1.83
C HIS A 159 12.74 2.42 -2.17
N HIS A 160 12.62 3.32 -1.19
CA HIS A 160 12.60 4.76 -1.43
C HIS A 160 13.89 5.28 -2.09
N LYS A 161 15.04 4.68 -1.80
CA LYS A 161 16.33 5.04 -2.43
C LYS A 161 16.47 4.50 -3.87
N GLY A 162 15.69 3.49 -4.23
CA GLY A 162 15.77 2.76 -5.49
C GLY A 162 14.49 2.75 -6.30
N ALA A 163 13.48 3.52 -5.91
CA ALA A 163 12.14 3.45 -6.48
C ALA A 163 12.19 3.63 -8.01
N ASN A 164 11.47 2.77 -8.73
CA ASN A 164 11.41 2.71 -10.20
C ASN A 164 12.74 2.39 -10.88
N ASN A 165 13.83 2.09 -10.16
CA ASN A 165 15.06 1.57 -10.75
C ASN A 165 15.06 0.03 -10.67
N LEU A 166 14.98 -0.64 -11.82
CA LEU A 166 14.77 -2.09 -11.86
C LEU A 166 15.88 -2.91 -11.18
N ALA A 167 17.11 -2.39 -11.11
CA ALA A 167 18.22 -3.05 -10.41
C ALA A 167 18.16 -2.84 -8.88
N ARG A 168 17.69 -1.68 -8.44
CA ARG A 168 17.81 -1.21 -7.06
C ARG A 168 16.52 -1.25 -6.26
N ASP A 169 15.37 -1.14 -6.90
CA ASP A 169 14.06 -1.20 -6.25
C ASP A 169 13.87 -2.58 -5.59
N GLU A 170 13.16 -2.61 -4.47
CA GLU A 170 12.93 -3.82 -3.68
C GLU A 170 11.62 -4.53 -4.09
N THR A 171 10.71 -3.88 -4.80
CA THR A 171 9.39 -4.44 -5.14
C THR A 171 8.74 -3.74 -6.34
N TYR A 172 7.56 -4.22 -6.74
CA TYR A 172 6.72 -3.69 -7.83
C TYR A 172 7.35 -3.67 -9.23
N HIS A 173 8.22 -4.63 -9.52
CA HIS A 173 8.75 -4.80 -10.87
C HIS A 173 7.62 -5.10 -11.88
N PRO A 174 7.55 -4.32 -12.98
CA PRO A 174 6.60 -4.59 -14.05
C PRO A 174 6.99 -5.89 -14.76
N PHE A 175 5.97 -6.61 -15.22
CA PHE A 175 6.21 -7.77 -16.06
C PHE A 175 6.83 -7.34 -17.39
N THR A 176 7.84 -8.09 -17.82
CA THR A 176 8.44 -7.93 -19.15
C THR A 176 7.62 -8.69 -20.20
N ARG A 177 7.88 -8.38 -21.47
CA ARG A 177 7.27 -9.13 -22.59
C ARG A 177 7.55 -10.63 -22.49
N THR A 178 8.76 -10.99 -22.07
CA THR A 178 9.18 -12.38 -21.84
C THR A 178 8.38 -13.03 -20.72
N ASP A 179 8.11 -12.32 -19.62
CA ASP A 179 7.30 -12.84 -18.50
C ASP A 179 5.86 -13.13 -18.93
N LEU A 180 5.33 -12.30 -19.84
CA LEU A 180 3.98 -12.44 -20.41
C LEU A 180 3.94 -13.39 -21.62
N LYS A 181 5.07 -13.97 -22.03
CA LYS A 181 5.21 -14.80 -23.23
C LYS A 181 4.72 -14.12 -24.51
N LEU A 182 4.84 -12.79 -24.57
CA LEU A 182 4.46 -12.02 -25.76
C LEU A 182 5.52 -12.16 -26.86
N PRO A 183 5.12 -12.16 -28.14
CA PRO A 183 6.05 -12.12 -29.26
C PRO A 183 6.89 -10.82 -29.24
N ASP A 184 7.95 -10.77 -30.05
CA ASP A 184 8.80 -9.58 -30.13
C ASP A 184 7.99 -8.32 -30.47
N ALA A 185 8.43 -7.17 -29.94
CA ALA A 185 7.71 -5.91 -30.09
C ALA A 185 7.51 -5.49 -31.56
N ALA A 186 8.40 -5.94 -32.45
CA ALA A 186 8.30 -5.69 -33.89
C ALA A 186 7.19 -6.51 -34.59
N VAL A 187 6.70 -7.59 -33.96
CA VAL A 187 5.75 -8.55 -34.56
C VAL A 187 4.42 -8.58 -33.82
N ALA A 188 4.37 -8.06 -32.59
CA ALA A 188 3.16 -8.11 -31.77
C ALA A 188 2.01 -7.26 -32.33
N THR A 189 0.81 -7.81 -32.28
CA THR A 189 -0.43 -7.19 -32.73
C THR A 189 -1.27 -6.72 -31.55
N PRO A 190 -2.19 -5.73 -31.71
CA PRO A 190 -3.10 -5.31 -30.66
C PRO A 190 -3.96 -6.45 -30.06
N MET A 191 -4.22 -7.49 -30.85
CA MET A 191 -5.01 -8.66 -30.44
C MET A 191 -4.31 -9.49 -29.36
N ASP A 192 -2.97 -9.60 -29.41
CA ASP A 192 -2.17 -10.35 -28.42
C ASP A 192 -2.27 -9.73 -27.01
N TYR A 193 -2.47 -8.40 -26.92
CA TYR A 193 -2.67 -7.70 -25.65
C TYR A 193 -4.12 -7.78 -25.18
N LYS A 194 -5.07 -7.74 -26.12
CA LYS A 194 -6.51 -7.82 -25.84
C LYS A 194 -6.86 -9.17 -25.21
N GLU A 195 -6.30 -10.27 -25.71
CA GLU A 195 -6.46 -11.61 -25.14
C GLU A 195 -5.99 -11.66 -23.68
N LEU A 196 -4.85 -11.03 -23.35
CA LEU A 196 -4.34 -10.97 -21.96
C LEU A 196 -5.28 -10.22 -20.99
N ILE A 197 -6.00 -9.21 -21.47
CA ILE A 197 -6.87 -8.33 -20.67
C ILE A 197 -8.29 -8.89 -20.58
N GLU A 198 -8.82 -9.44 -21.69
CA GLU A 198 -10.19 -9.94 -21.79
C GLU A 198 -10.40 -11.29 -21.11
N GLU A 199 -9.37 -12.13 -21.03
CA GLU A 199 -9.52 -13.52 -20.60
C GLU A 199 -9.98 -13.66 -19.13
N THR A 200 -9.77 -12.69 -18.24
CA THR A 200 -10.13 -12.91 -16.83
C THR A 200 -10.39 -11.67 -15.94
N PRO A 201 -11.46 -10.88 -16.16
CA PRO A 201 -11.86 -9.80 -15.23
C PRO A 201 -12.04 -10.28 -13.79
N LEU A 202 -12.65 -11.45 -13.60
CA LEU A 202 -12.85 -12.06 -12.29
C LEU A 202 -11.53 -12.48 -11.63
N PHE A 203 -10.58 -13.03 -12.39
CA PHE A 203 -9.24 -13.35 -11.88
C PHE A 203 -8.44 -12.08 -11.55
N THR A 204 -8.61 -11.01 -12.32
CA THR A 204 -7.98 -9.72 -12.04
C THR A 204 -8.53 -9.12 -10.75
N LEU A 205 -9.85 -9.14 -10.57
CA LEU A 205 -10.49 -8.76 -9.31
C LEU A 205 -9.99 -9.62 -8.14
N PHE A 206 -9.94 -10.95 -8.32
CA PHE A 206 -9.41 -11.87 -7.31
C PHE A 206 -7.95 -11.55 -6.95
N LYS A 207 -7.08 -11.34 -7.94
CA LYS A 207 -5.68 -10.93 -7.72
C LYS A 207 -5.59 -9.59 -6.99
N MET A 208 -6.47 -8.63 -7.32
CA MET A 208 -6.54 -7.35 -6.63
C MET A 208 -6.92 -7.54 -5.16
N VAL A 209 -7.97 -8.32 -4.87
CA VAL A 209 -8.37 -8.69 -3.50
C VAL A 209 -7.19 -9.32 -2.76
N ILE A 210 -6.60 -10.40 -3.29
CA ILE A 210 -5.46 -11.07 -2.62
C ILE A 210 -4.28 -10.12 -2.39
N ARG A 211 -3.90 -9.31 -3.39
CA ARG A 211 -2.84 -8.32 -3.22
C ARG A 211 -3.19 -7.35 -2.11
N GLN A 212 -4.44 -6.90 -2.09
CA GLN A 212 -4.85 -5.82 -1.23
C GLN A 212 -4.95 -6.24 0.24
N PHE A 213 -5.35 -7.47 0.53
CA PHE A 213 -5.48 -8.01 1.88
C PHE A 213 -4.25 -8.77 2.36
N LEU A 214 -3.58 -9.51 1.46
CA LEU A 214 -2.49 -10.41 1.81
C LEU A 214 -1.15 -10.02 1.18
N GLY A 215 -1.12 -9.06 0.25
CA GLY A 215 0.09 -8.70 -0.49
C GLY A 215 1.23 -8.26 0.42
N PHE A 216 0.95 -7.39 1.40
CA PHE A 216 1.95 -6.96 2.38
C PHE A 216 2.48 -8.12 3.22
N GLN A 217 1.60 -8.99 3.73
CA GLN A 217 2.00 -10.15 4.52
C GLN A 217 2.81 -11.16 3.69
N LEU A 218 2.40 -11.42 2.45
CA LEU A 218 3.12 -12.28 1.52
C LEU A 218 4.47 -11.69 1.10
N TYR A 219 4.59 -10.36 1.03
CA TYR A 219 5.86 -9.68 0.81
C TYR A 219 6.79 -9.84 2.02
N LEU A 220 6.29 -9.67 3.24
CA LEU A 220 7.09 -9.87 4.45
C LEU A 220 7.56 -11.33 4.60
N ILE A 221 6.64 -12.29 4.47
CA ILE A 221 6.94 -13.71 4.72
C ILE A 221 7.79 -14.33 3.60
N HIS A 222 7.47 -14.05 2.34
CA HIS A 222 8.02 -14.77 1.18
C HIS A 222 8.65 -13.86 0.12
N ASN A 223 8.76 -12.56 0.37
CA ASN A 223 9.24 -11.57 -0.60
C ASN A 223 8.48 -11.66 -1.94
N ARG A 224 7.18 -12.00 -1.91
CA ARG A 224 6.37 -12.11 -3.13
C ARG A 224 6.24 -10.74 -3.77
N LYS A 225 6.44 -10.68 -5.09
CA LYS A 225 6.57 -9.41 -5.84
C LYS A 225 7.73 -8.52 -5.37
N GLY A 226 8.70 -9.08 -4.64
CA GLY A 226 9.98 -8.45 -4.39
C GLY A 226 10.92 -8.54 -5.60
N ASN A 227 12.08 -7.90 -5.50
CA ASN A 227 13.05 -7.85 -6.60
C ASN A 227 13.47 -9.28 -7.03
N PRO A 228 13.39 -9.61 -8.33
CA PRO A 228 13.78 -10.92 -8.87
C PRO A 228 15.24 -11.33 -8.61
N LYS A 229 16.12 -10.38 -8.25
CA LYS A 229 17.53 -10.66 -7.90
C LYS A 229 17.67 -11.55 -6.65
N TYR A 230 16.63 -11.63 -5.83
CA TYR A 230 16.66 -12.42 -4.60
C TYR A 230 16.18 -13.85 -4.85
N PRO A 231 16.87 -14.87 -4.30
CA PRO A 231 16.49 -16.26 -4.49
C PRO A 231 15.17 -16.61 -3.78
N PRO A 232 14.51 -17.72 -4.16
CA PRO A 232 13.38 -18.27 -3.41
C PRO A 232 13.71 -18.47 -1.93
N GLY A 233 12.72 -18.27 -1.05
CA GLY A 233 12.91 -18.37 0.41
C GLY A 233 13.51 -17.11 1.06
N THR A 234 13.56 -16.00 0.31
CA THR A 234 13.86 -14.67 0.86
C THR A 234 12.69 -14.18 1.70
N SER A 235 12.97 -13.70 2.92
CA SER A 235 11.96 -13.27 3.89
C SER A 235 12.47 -12.10 4.71
N HIS A 236 11.53 -11.25 5.16
CA HIS A 236 11.81 -10.16 6.08
C HIS A 236 12.03 -10.65 7.53
N TYR A 237 11.51 -11.84 7.86
CA TYR A 237 11.67 -12.51 9.16
C TYR A 237 12.90 -13.43 9.21
N LYS A 238 13.78 -13.36 8.21
CA LYS A 238 14.99 -14.18 8.12
C LYS A 238 16.22 -13.26 8.21
N PRO A 239 16.93 -13.21 9.35
CA PRO A 239 18.11 -12.37 9.50
C PRO A 239 19.20 -12.66 8.44
N SER A 240 19.34 -13.91 8.00
CA SER A 240 20.30 -14.30 6.96
C SER A 240 19.84 -14.02 5.53
N SER A 241 18.68 -13.40 5.34
CA SER A 241 18.13 -13.02 4.03
C SER A 241 19.04 -12.05 3.29
N LYS A 242 19.08 -12.16 1.96
CA LYS A 242 19.85 -11.22 1.09
C LYS A 242 19.29 -9.80 1.07
N LEU A 243 18.12 -9.58 1.69
CA LEU A 243 17.57 -8.26 1.96
C LEU A 243 18.43 -7.44 2.92
N PHE A 244 19.23 -8.10 3.78
CA PHE A 244 19.92 -7.46 4.90
C PHE A 244 21.44 -7.60 4.80
N LYS A 245 22.16 -6.60 5.28
CA LYS A 245 23.60 -6.69 5.46
C LYS A 245 23.93 -7.49 6.72
N PRO A 246 25.11 -8.13 6.82
CA PRO A 246 25.51 -8.89 8.01
C PRO A 246 25.41 -8.13 9.33
N GLN A 247 25.68 -6.82 9.31
CA GLN A 247 25.60 -5.93 10.48
C GLN A 247 24.16 -5.68 10.98
N ASP A 248 23.15 -5.81 10.11
CA ASP A 248 21.76 -5.49 10.47
C ASP A 248 21.03 -6.69 11.12
N ARG A 249 21.62 -7.89 11.03
CA ARG A 249 20.99 -9.18 11.42
C ARG A 249 20.47 -9.19 12.85
N ALA A 250 21.24 -8.64 13.79
CA ALA A 250 20.83 -8.55 15.19
C ALA A 250 19.55 -7.74 15.36
N SER A 251 19.40 -6.65 14.58
CA SER A 251 18.19 -5.81 14.61
C SER A 251 16.97 -6.55 14.04
N ILE A 252 17.17 -7.44 13.07
CA ILE A 252 16.10 -8.29 12.54
C ILE A 252 15.60 -9.25 13.63
N ILE A 253 16.52 -9.92 14.34
CA ILE A 253 16.17 -10.81 15.45
C ILE A 253 15.36 -10.07 16.52
N VAL A 254 15.76 -8.84 16.88
CA VAL A 254 15.01 -8.02 17.84
C VAL A 254 13.58 -7.74 17.36
N SER A 255 13.39 -7.47 16.07
CA SER A 255 12.04 -7.30 15.50
C SER A 255 11.22 -8.59 15.55
N ASP A 256 11.84 -9.72 15.21
CA ASP A 256 11.18 -11.03 15.17
C ASP A 256 10.72 -11.45 16.57
N VAL A 257 11.55 -11.23 17.59
CA VAL A 257 11.20 -11.45 19.00
C VAL A 257 10.04 -10.55 19.41
N ALA A 258 10.05 -9.26 19.04
CA ALA A 258 8.94 -8.35 19.35
C ALA A 258 7.62 -8.79 18.70
N ILE A 259 7.67 -9.27 17.45
CA ILE A 259 6.51 -9.85 16.77
C ILE A 259 6.02 -11.11 17.48
N ALA A 260 6.92 -12.01 17.87
CA ALA A 260 6.56 -13.21 18.62
C ALA A 260 5.88 -12.85 19.95
N CYS A 261 6.41 -11.86 20.69
CA CYS A 261 5.78 -11.35 21.91
C CYS A 261 4.37 -10.81 21.65
N MET A 262 4.18 -10.01 20.59
CA MET A 262 2.86 -9.50 20.24
C MET A 262 1.87 -10.61 19.89
N LEU A 263 2.31 -11.60 19.11
CA LEU A 263 1.49 -12.77 18.80
C LEU A 263 1.11 -13.56 20.07
N SER A 264 2.03 -13.68 21.04
CA SER A 264 1.71 -14.27 22.36
C SER A 264 0.67 -13.45 23.13
N ILE A 265 0.78 -12.11 23.12
CA ILE A 265 -0.21 -11.23 23.76
C ILE A 265 -1.60 -11.44 23.13
N LEU A 266 -1.68 -11.49 21.80
CA LEU A 266 -2.94 -11.74 21.07
C LEU A 266 -3.49 -13.14 21.37
N ALA A 267 -2.63 -14.16 21.47
CA ALA A 267 -3.04 -15.52 21.81
C ALA A 267 -3.60 -15.61 23.24
N ILE A 268 -2.94 -14.98 24.21
CA ILE A 268 -3.41 -14.91 25.61
C ILE A 268 -4.74 -14.14 25.69
N TRP A 269 -4.86 -13.03 24.97
CA TRP A 269 -6.11 -12.26 24.91
C TRP A 269 -7.24 -13.10 24.30
N SER A 270 -6.96 -13.80 23.19
CA SER A 270 -7.91 -14.71 22.54
C SER A 270 -8.35 -15.83 23.47
N TYR A 271 -7.42 -16.42 24.24
CA TYR A 271 -7.73 -17.44 25.22
C TYR A 271 -8.64 -16.93 26.35
N ARG A 272 -8.43 -15.68 26.81
CA ARG A 272 -9.19 -15.09 27.94
C ARG A 272 -10.56 -14.55 27.55
N THR A 273 -10.70 -13.96 26.36
CA THR A 273 -11.93 -13.27 25.95
C THR A 273 -12.65 -13.93 24.78
N GLY A 274 -12.05 -14.95 24.18
CA GLY A 274 -12.54 -15.61 22.97
C GLY A 274 -11.98 -15.00 21.69
N PHE A 275 -11.76 -15.85 20.69
CA PHE A 275 -11.21 -15.46 19.38
C PHE A 275 -12.08 -14.42 18.66
N SER A 276 -13.41 -14.50 18.78
CA SER A 276 -14.32 -13.55 18.12
C SER A 276 -14.07 -12.10 18.56
N ASN A 277 -13.73 -11.89 19.84
CA ASN A 277 -13.41 -10.56 20.37
C ASN A 277 -12.11 -10.01 19.77
N VAL A 278 -11.04 -10.81 19.77
CA VAL A 278 -9.75 -10.42 19.15
C VAL A 278 -9.91 -10.22 17.65
N TRP A 279 -10.71 -11.05 16.99
CA TRP A 279 -11.01 -10.91 15.58
C TRP A 279 -11.65 -9.56 15.28
N ARG A 280 -12.78 -9.22 15.92
CA ARG A 280 -13.52 -7.98 15.66
C ARG A 280 -12.78 -6.71 16.08
N LEU A 281 -12.04 -6.77 17.20
CA LEU A 281 -11.39 -5.60 17.80
C LEU A 281 -9.98 -5.34 17.28
N TYR A 282 -9.27 -6.37 16.81
CA TYR A 282 -7.88 -6.25 16.38
C TYR A 282 -7.67 -6.71 14.93
N PHE A 283 -8.00 -7.96 14.58
CA PHE A 283 -7.71 -8.48 13.25
C PHE A 283 -8.56 -7.84 12.15
N VAL A 284 -9.82 -7.50 12.40
CA VAL A 284 -10.68 -6.82 11.43
C VAL A 284 -10.17 -5.40 11.15
N PRO A 285 -9.84 -4.54 12.13
CA PRO A 285 -9.14 -3.28 11.84
C PRO A 285 -7.78 -3.47 11.13
N TRP A 286 -7.07 -4.57 11.43
CA TRP A 286 -5.75 -4.88 10.89
C TRP A 286 -5.77 -5.45 9.44
N LEU A 287 -6.79 -6.25 9.08
CA LEU A 287 -7.02 -6.85 7.75
C LEU A 287 -7.99 -6.04 6.86
N ALA A 288 -9.01 -5.45 7.47
CA ALA A 288 -10.15 -4.70 6.93
C ALA A 288 -11.29 -5.49 6.23
N TYR A 289 -12.51 -4.93 6.30
CA TYR A 289 -13.75 -5.25 5.57
C TYR A 289 -14.74 -4.06 5.72
N PRO A 290 -15.74 -3.80 4.83
CA PRO A 290 -15.71 -3.52 3.40
C PRO A 290 -16.29 -2.12 3.06
N ASP A 291 -15.59 -0.99 3.25
CA ASP A 291 -15.91 0.27 2.53
C ASP A 291 -14.75 1.29 2.58
N ILE A 292 -14.80 2.27 1.68
CA ILE A 292 -13.77 2.56 0.69
C ILE A 292 -12.63 3.51 1.12
N ARG A 293 -12.41 3.82 2.40
CA ARG A 293 -11.51 4.95 2.73
C ARG A 293 -10.43 4.81 3.80
N GLN A 294 -10.39 3.76 4.64
CA GLN A 294 -9.36 3.70 5.70
C GLN A 294 -8.80 2.30 5.92
N TRP A 295 -7.48 2.20 5.76
CA TRP A 295 -6.76 0.92 5.68
C TRP A 295 -5.32 1.12 6.18
N ALA A 296 -4.84 0.49 7.26
CA ALA A 296 -3.41 0.64 7.63
C ALA A 296 -2.49 -0.12 6.66
N HIS A 297 -2.77 -1.42 6.42
CA HIS A 297 -1.99 -2.24 5.49
C HIS A 297 -2.46 -2.16 4.04
N ASN A 298 -3.76 -1.94 3.81
CA ASN A 298 -4.22 -1.79 2.44
C ASN A 298 -3.81 -0.43 1.84
N TRP A 299 -3.75 0.68 2.58
CA TRP A 299 -3.30 1.94 1.98
C TRP A 299 -1.86 1.85 1.51
N ILE A 300 -0.96 1.24 2.29
CA ILE A 300 0.43 1.15 1.85
C ILE A 300 0.54 0.31 0.58
N VAL A 301 -0.21 -0.79 0.46
CA VAL A 301 -0.28 -1.61 -0.76
C VAL A 301 -0.97 -0.88 -1.92
N MET A 302 -2.04 -0.12 -1.65
CA MET A 302 -2.80 0.61 -2.66
C MET A 302 -1.98 1.77 -3.20
N PHE A 303 -1.41 2.62 -2.35
CA PHE A 303 -0.56 3.73 -2.77
C PHE A 303 0.66 3.24 -3.52
N THR A 304 1.34 2.21 -3.01
CA THR A 304 2.45 1.62 -3.77
C THR A 304 1.97 1.08 -5.10
N TYR A 305 0.87 0.33 -5.16
CA TYR A 305 0.32 -0.13 -6.43
C TYR A 305 0.02 1.02 -7.40
N LEU A 306 -0.65 2.09 -6.95
CA LEU A 306 -0.98 3.25 -7.78
C LEU A 306 0.28 4.01 -8.26
N GLN A 307 1.24 4.24 -7.35
CA GLN A 307 2.50 4.91 -7.66
C GLN A 307 3.36 4.12 -8.65
N HIS A 308 3.28 2.80 -8.60
CA HIS A 308 4.08 1.89 -9.43
C HIS A 308 3.35 1.41 -10.70
N SER A 309 2.06 1.70 -10.85
CA SER A 309 1.28 1.23 -12.01
C SER A 309 0.82 2.34 -12.95
N ASP A 310 1.16 3.60 -12.67
CA ASP A 310 0.91 4.69 -13.62
C ASP A 310 1.76 4.47 -14.89
N PRO A 311 1.13 4.29 -16.07
CA PRO A 311 1.85 4.03 -17.32
C PRO A 311 2.69 5.21 -17.81
N THR A 312 2.45 6.42 -17.27
CA THR A 312 3.20 7.63 -17.60
C THR A 312 4.46 7.80 -16.76
N VAL A 313 4.64 6.99 -15.70
CA VAL A 313 5.81 7.04 -14.83
C VAL A 313 6.88 6.07 -15.35
N PRO A 314 8.11 6.55 -15.62
CA PRO A 314 9.15 5.71 -16.23
C PRO A 314 9.82 4.77 -15.23
N TYR A 315 10.16 3.57 -15.72
CA TYR A 315 11.09 2.66 -15.05
C TYR A 315 12.51 2.79 -15.64
N TYR A 316 13.50 2.87 -14.77
CA TYR A 316 14.92 3.02 -15.13
C TYR A 316 15.63 1.67 -15.17
N ARG A 317 16.38 1.42 -16.24
CA ARG A 317 17.31 0.28 -16.38
C ARG A 317 18.75 0.77 -16.40
N GLU A 318 19.63 0.02 -15.74
CA GLU A 318 21.08 0.17 -15.93
C GLU A 318 21.47 -0.53 -17.24
N VAL A 319 22.03 0.22 -18.19
CA VAL A 319 22.67 -0.35 -19.38
C VAL A 319 24.17 -0.44 -19.08
N ARG A 320 24.80 -1.58 -19.39
CA ARG A 320 26.27 -1.68 -19.32
C ARG A 320 26.88 -0.59 -20.20
N GLY A 321 27.53 0.40 -19.59
CA GLY A 321 28.31 1.44 -20.29
C GLY A 321 27.63 2.79 -20.52
N ALA A 322 26.35 2.99 -20.18
CA ALA A 322 25.70 4.31 -20.24
C ALA A 322 24.57 4.44 -19.23
N SER A 323 24.56 5.55 -18.49
CA SER A 323 23.54 5.85 -17.48
C SER A 323 22.14 6.03 -18.10
N SER A 324 21.19 5.28 -17.54
CA SER A 324 19.73 5.38 -17.65
C SER A 324 19.11 5.30 -19.05
N HIS A 325 18.49 4.17 -19.36
CA HIS A 325 17.41 4.12 -20.34
C HIS A 325 16.07 3.98 -19.62
N VAL A 326 15.08 4.73 -20.10
CA VAL A 326 13.69 4.64 -19.68
C VAL A 326 13.02 3.56 -20.50
N ALA A 327 12.53 2.52 -19.83
CA ALA A 327 11.55 1.64 -20.45
C ALA A 327 10.19 2.32 -20.34
N ARG A 328 9.62 2.76 -21.47
CA ARG A 328 8.16 2.82 -21.59
C ARG A 328 7.67 1.39 -21.64
N LEU A 329 6.89 0.99 -20.64
CA LEU A 329 6.06 -0.19 -20.80
C LEU A 329 4.97 0.22 -21.78
N ALA A 330 5.04 -0.30 -22.99
CA ALA A 330 3.89 -0.32 -23.87
C ALA A 330 2.85 -1.24 -23.20
N PHE A 331 1.82 -0.63 -22.63
CA PHE A 331 0.54 -1.27 -22.37
C PHE A 331 -0.43 -0.82 -23.44
#